data_AF-A0A7K9FRG4-F1
#
_entry.id   AF-A0A7K9FRG4-F1
#
_cell.length_a   1.000
_cell.length_b   1.000
_cell.length_c   1.000
_cell.angle_alpha   90.00
_cell.angle_beta   90.00
_cell.angle_gamma   90.00
#
_symmetry.space_group_name_H-M   'P 1'
#
loop_
_entity.id
_entity.type
_entity.pdbx_description
1 polymer ?
#
loop_
_entity_poly.entity_id
_entity_poly.type
_entity_poly.pdbx_seq_one_letter_code
_entity_poly.pdbx_strand_id
1 'polypeptide(L)'
;MESNAVLLESKSSPINLLNEMHQLRLLGHLCDVTVSVEYQGVRAEFVAHKAVLAATSKFFKEVFLNEKGMDGPRTNVFLNEVQVADFASFLEFVYTAKVEVEEDRVQRMLEIAEKLKCLDLSETCFQLKKQMLESVLLELQNFSESQNSEEESSTQPSILLESKAAAVAEADQADCPLDPPDSPTDRPSNRVSPEMPATKLKEKT
;
A
#
# COMPACT_ATOMS: atom_id res chain seq x y z
N MET A 1 19.81 53.54 -3.12
CA MET A 1 20.08 52.75 -1.90
C MET A 1 19.62 51.34 -2.21
N GLU A 2 20.53 50.39 -2.26
CA GLU A 2 20.19 48.98 -2.49
C GLU A 2 19.63 48.39 -1.18
N SER A 3 18.54 47.64 -1.28
CA SER A 3 17.89 47.05 -0.12
C SER A 3 18.50 45.67 0.15
N ASN A 4 19.37 45.57 1.17
CA ASN A 4 19.89 44.29 1.64
C ASN A 4 18.82 43.57 2.46
N ALA A 5 18.02 42.75 1.79
CA ALA A 5 17.08 41.84 2.46
C ALA A 5 17.85 40.69 3.15
N VAL A 6 17.43 40.33 4.37
CA VAL A 6 17.98 39.21 5.14
C VAL A 6 16.87 38.19 5.34
N LEU A 7 17.13 36.92 5.01
CA LEU A 7 16.21 35.81 5.24
C LEU A 7 16.27 35.37 6.71
N LEU A 8 15.11 35.25 7.36
CA LEU A 8 14.95 34.68 8.70
C LEU A 8 14.00 33.48 8.59
N GLU A 9 14.48 32.30 9.00
CA GLU A 9 13.72 31.04 8.93
C GLU A 9 13.70 30.36 10.31
N SER A 10 12.54 29.83 10.72
CA SER A 10 12.38 29.07 11.96
C SER A 10 12.09 27.61 11.66
N LYS A 11 13.04 26.73 11.98
CA LYS A 11 12.94 25.27 11.79
C LYS A 11 11.89 24.61 12.68
N SER A 12 11.54 25.22 13.81
CA SER A 12 10.57 24.68 14.78
C SER A 12 9.14 25.20 14.58
N SER A 13 8.94 26.27 13.80
CA SER A 13 7.61 26.87 13.61
C SER A 13 6.56 25.87 13.06
N PRO A 14 6.85 25.06 12.01
CA PRO A 14 5.85 24.15 11.44
C PRO A 14 5.44 23.01 12.40
N ILE A 15 6.40 22.42 13.10
CA ILE A 15 6.12 21.33 14.06
C ILE A 15 5.39 21.83 15.31
N ASN A 16 5.72 23.03 15.79
CA ASN A 16 4.99 23.67 16.89
C ASN A 16 3.53 23.95 16.50
N LEU A 17 3.30 24.48 15.29
CA LEU A 17 1.95 24.69 14.76
C LEU A 17 1.16 23.37 14.67
N LEU A 18 1.77 22.30 14.15
CA LEU A 18 1.13 20.99 14.06
C LEU A 18 0.74 20.44 15.45
N ASN A 19 1.65 20.54 16.43
CA ASN A 19 1.41 20.13 17.80
C ASN A 19 0.25 20.92 18.45
N GLU A 20 0.19 22.24 18.26
CA GLU A 20 -0.93 23.05 18.77
C GLU A 20 -2.26 22.68 18.09
N MET A 21 -2.27 22.46 16.77
CA MET A 21 -3.46 21.97 16.06
C MET A 21 -3.91 20.60 16.55
N HIS A 22 -2.98 19.73 16.97
CA HIS A 22 -3.31 18.45 17.61
C HIS A 22 -3.96 18.66 18.99
N GLN A 23 -3.40 19.53 19.84
CA GLN A 23 -3.98 19.83 21.16
C GLN A 23 -5.38 20.44 21.04
N LEU A 24 -5.57 21.39 20.12
CA LEU A 24 -6.88 21.97 19.82
C LEU A 24 -7.90 20.89 19.41
N ARG A 25 -7.48 19.90 18.60
CA ARG A 25 -8.33 18.77 18.20
C ARG A 25 -8.72 17.90 19.38
N LEU A 26 -7.77 17.53 20.25
CA LEU A 26 -8.03 16.72 21.44
C LEU A 26 -9.00 17.41 22.42
N LEU A 27 -8.91 18.74 22.51
CA LEU A 27 -9.82 19.57 23.30
C LEU A 27 -11.16 19.87 22.60
N GLY A 28 -11.34 19.45 21.33
CA GLY A 28 -12.52 19.77 20.51
C GLY A 28 -12.66 21.25 20.14
N HIS A 29 -11.64 22.06 20.43
CA HIS A 29 -11.60 23.49 20.13
C HIS A 29 -11.45 23.72 18.63
N LEU A 30 -12.13 24.74 18.09
CA LEU A 30 -12.11 25.15 16.67
C LEU A 30 -12.46 24.06 15.63
N CYS A 31 -12.78 22.83 16.06
CA CYS A 31 -13.19 21.74 15.18
C CYS A 31 -14.54 22.06 14.53
N ASP A 32 -14.58 22.09 13.21
CA ASP A 32 -15.69 22.52 12.34
C ASP A 32 -16.22 21.38 11.44
N VAL A 33 -15.64 20.18 11.55
CA VAL A 33 -16.11 18.95 10.91
C VAL A 33 -16.11 17.76 11.88
N THR A 34 -17.10 16.89 11.71
CA THR A 34 -17.15 15.55 12.30
C THR A 34 -17.08 14.52 11.18
N VAL A 35 -16.17 13.56 11.27
CA VAL A 35 -16.11 12.41 10.35
C VAL A 35 -16.71 11.19 11.04
N SER A 36 -17.84 10.72 10.53
CA SER A 36 -18.48 9.46 10.92
C SER A 36 -17.90 8.33 10.10
N VAL A 37 -17.27 7.35 10.75
CA VAL A 37 -16.71 6.16 10.13
C VAL A 37 -17.53 4.96 10.55
N GLU A 38 -18.00 4.17 9.60
CA GLU A 38 -18.77 2.95 9.84
C GLU A 38 -18.26 1.80 8.99
N TYR A 39 -17.96 0.65 9.61
CA TYR A 39 -17.49 -0.54 8.91
C TYR A 39 -17.96 -1.81 9.62
N GLN A 40 -18.64 -2.70 8.88
CA GLN A 40 -19.20 -3.96 9.39
C GLN A 40 -20.02 -3.81 10.70
N GLY A 41 -20.78 -2.71 10.83
CA GLY A 41 -21.60 -2.40 12.01
C GLY A 41 -20.86 -1.76 13.18
N VAL A 42 -19.54 -1.57 13.09
CA VAL A 42 -18.76 -0.76 14.05
C VAL A 42 -18.73 0.69 13.56
N ARG A 43 -19.25 1.62 14.37
CA ARG A 43 -19.27 3.07 14.06
C ARG A 43 -18.50 3.88 15.11
N ALA A 44 -17.78 4.90 14.66
CA ALA A 44 -17.17 5.93 15.50
C ALA A 44 -17.26 7.31 14.84
N GLU A 45 -17.15 8.36 15.63
CA GLU A 45 -17.18 9.75 15.18
C GLU A 45 -15.91 10.49 15.62
N PHE A 46 -15.33 11.26 14.71
CA PHE A 46 -14.06 11.93 14.90
C PHE A 46 -14.20 13.43 14.63
N VAL A 47 -14.02 14.25 15.66
CA VAL A 47 -13.95 15.72 15.51
C VAL A 47 -12.59 16.14 14.96
N ALA A 48 -12.61 17.08 14.02
CA ALA A 48 -11.42 17.60 13.35
C ALA A 48 -11.65 19.02 12.81
N HIS A 49 -10.57 19.62 12.32
CA HIS A 49 -10.56 20.87 11.56
C HIS A 49 -10.55 20.59 10.04
N LYS A 50 -11.46 21.23 9.29
CA LYS A 50 -11.51 21.17 7.82
C LYS A 50 -10.20 21.62 7.20
N ALA A 51 -9.60 22.69 7.72
CA ALA A 51 -8.35 23.26 7.21
C ALA A 51 -7.18 22.26 7.26
N VAL A 52 -7.03 21.51 8.36
CA VAL A 52 -5.96 20.52 8.52
C VAL A 52 -6.20 19.32 7.61
N LEU A 53 -7.42 18.77 7.60
CA LEU A 53 -7.78 17.65 6.72
C LEU A 53 -7.65 18.02 5.23
N ALA A 54 -8.05 19.23 4.83
CA ALA A 54 -7.88 19.69 3.44
C ALA A 54 -6.41 19.98 3.08
N ALA A 55 -5.56 20.34 4.04
CA ALA A 55 -4.14 20.52 3.80
C ALA A 55 -3.46 19.18 3.46
N THR A 56 -3.71 18.14 4.24
CA THR A 56 -3.06 16.82 4.14
C THR A 56 -3.73 15.83 3.19
N SER A 57 -5.02 16.00 2.91
CA SER A 57 -5.82 15.08 2.07
C SER A 57 -6.51 15.83 0.93
N LYS A 58 -6.25 15.40 -0.30
CA LYS A 58 -6.95 15.92 -1.48
C LYS A 58 -8.42 15.49 -1.51
N PHE A 59 -8.76 14.32 -0.95
CA PHE A 59 -10.16 13.88 -0.80
C PHE A 59 -10.95 14.86 0.07
N PHE A 60 -10.48 15.17 1.28
CA PHE A 60 -11.17 16.11 2.16
C PHE A 60 -11.19 17.53 1.59
N LYS A 61 -10.12 17.98 0.91
CA LYS A 61 -10.11 19.25 0.17
C LYS A 61 -11.21 19.32 -0.91
N GLU A 62 -11.36 18.27 -1.72
CA GLU A 62 -12.42 18.19 -2.72
C GLU A 62 -13.81 18.19 -2.07
N VAL A 63 -14.03 17.42 -1.01
CA VAL A 63 -15.31 17.36 -0.27
C VAL A 63 -15.69 18.74 0.28
N PHE A 64 -14.80 19.41 1.01
CA PHE A 64 -15.12 20.69 1.67
C PHE A 64 -15.23 21.88 0.71
N LEU A 65 -14.53 21.86 -0.43
CA LEU A 65 -14.62 22.94 -1.43
C LEU A 65 -15.80 22.74 -2.41
N ASN A 66 -16.25 21.50 -2.62
CA ASN A 66 -17.41 21.20 -3.46
C ASN A 66 -18.74 21.19 -2.68
N GLU A 67 -18.71 21.33 -1.34
CA GLU A 67 -19.88 21.41 -0.45
C GLU A 67 -20.67 22.73 -0.64
N LYS A 68 -21.33 22.87 -1.79
CA LYS A 68 -22.20 24.01 -2.09
C LYS A 68 -23.56 23.86 -1.38
N GLY A 69 -23.69 24.45 -0.19
CA GLY A 69 -24.97 24.62 0.51
C GLY A 69 -25.14 23.86 1.82
N MET A 70 -24.06 23.40 2.45
CA MET A 70 -24.10 22.84 3.81
C MET A 70 -24.09 23.98 4.86
N ASP A 71 -25.15 24.79 4.93
CA ASP A 71 -25.32 25.93 5.86
C ASP A 71 -25.56 25.51 7.33
N GLY A 72 -24.91 24.42 7.76
CA GLY A 72 -24.90 23.95 9.16
C GLY A 72 -23.67 24.45 9.93
N PRO A 73 -23.74 24.54 11.27
CA PRO A 73 -22.61 24.99 12.09
C PRO A 73 -21.43 24.00 12.13
N ARG A 74 -21.62 22.76 11.65
CA ARG A 74 -20.60 21.71 11.51
C ARG A 74 -20.91 20.88 10.27
N THR A 75 -19.90 20.59 9.44
CA THR A 75 -20.03 19.59 8.36
C THR A 75 -19.94 18.18 8.96
N ASN A 76 -20.73 17.24 8.43
CA ASN A 76 -20.60 15.81 8.74
C ASN A 76 -20.19 15.06 7.47
N VAL A 77 -19.06 14.35 7.53
CA VAL A 77 -18.58 13.47 6.44
C VAL A 77 -18.79 12.02 6.85
N PHE A 78 -19.26 11.17 5.94
CA PHE A 78 -19.50 9.75 6.18
C PHE A 78 -18.51 8.89 5.38
N LEU A 79 -17.88 7.91 6.03
CA LEU A 79 -16.94 6.96 5.44
C LEU A 79 -17.35 5.52 5.78
N ASN A 80 -17.87 4.79 4.79
CA ASN A 80 -18.50 3.47 5.00
C ASN A 80 -17.59 2.28 4.63
N GLU A 81 -16.36 2.56 4.21
CA GLU A 81 -15.43 1.60 3.60
C GLU A 81 -13.99 1.80 4.13
N VAL A 82 -13.88 2.19 5.40
CA VAL A 82 -12.62 2.39 6.13
C VAL A 82 -12.84 1.85 7.54
N GLN A 83 -11.92 1.03 8.06
CA GLN A 83 -12.05 0.54 9.43
C GLN A 83 -11.85 1.69 10.43
N VAL A 84 -12.62 1.68 11.52
CA VAL A 84 -12.53 2.71 12.59
C VAL A 84 -11.11 2.86 13.13
N ALA A 85 -10.41 1.74 13.37
CA ALA A 85 -9.04 1.75 13.88
C ALA A 85 -8.04 2.34 12.87
N ASP A 86 -8.21 2.04 11.58
CA ASP A 86 -7.30 2.55 10.55
C ASP A 86 -7.58 4.03 10.23
N PHE A 87 -8.83 4.50 10.32
CA PHE A 87 -9.11 5.95 10.25
C PHE A 87 -8.57 6.71 11.47
N ALA A 88 -8.61 6.10 12.67
CA ALA A 88 -7.99 6.70 13.85
C ALA A 88 -6.48 6.88 13.67
N SER A 89 -5.79 5.84 13.17
CA SER A 89 -4.38 5.88 12.78
C SER A 89 -4.09 6.94 11.69
N PHE A 90 -4.92 7.03 10.64
CA PHE A 90 -4.82 8.10 9.63
C PHE A 90 -4.96 9.50 10.25
N LEU A 91 -5.93 9.69 11.15
CA LEU A 91 -6.17 10.99 11.79
C LEU A 91 -5.04 11.36 12.77
N GLU A 92 -4.43 10.38 13.43
CA GLU A 92 -3.21 10.59 14.21
C GLU A 92 -2.04 11.07 13.34
N PHE A 93 -1.82 10.42 12.20
CA PHE A 93 -0.81 10.84 11.22
C PHE A 93 -1.02 12.29 10.77
N VAL A 94 -2.25 12.65 10.37
CA VAL A 94 -2.62 14.01 9.92
C VAL A 94 -2.27 15.10 10.93
N TYR A 95 -2.30 14.79 12.24
CA TYR A 95 -2.05 15.77 13.30
C TYR A 95 -0.68 15.61 14.00
N THR A 96 0.15 14.64 13.62
CA THR A 96 1.46 14.41 14.27
C THR A 96 2.61 14.13 13.31
N ALA A 97 2.32 13.96 12.01
CA ALA A 97 3.24 13.51 10.96
C ALA A 97 3.90 12.13 11.23
N LYS A 98 3.30 11.32 12.11
CA LYS A 98 3.74 9.96 12.45
C LYS A 98 2.54 9.09 12.82
N VAL A 99 2.69 7.78 12.72
CA VAL A 99 1.69 6.81 13.20
C VAL A 99 2.36 5.50 13.52
N GLU A 100 1.90 4.81 14.56
CA GLU A 100 2.37 3.48 14.93
C GLU A 100 1.33 2.45 14.47
N VAL A 101 1.75 1.47 13.67
CA VAL A 101 0.92 0.39 13.15
C VAL A 101 1.72 -0.92 13.11
N GLU A 102 1.01 -2.03 13.25
CA GLU A 102 1.55 -3.38 13.06
C GLU A 102 1.91 -3.61 11.58
N GLU A 103 2.83 -4.53 11.32
CA GLU A 103 3.38 -4.79 9.98
C GLU A 103 2.30 -5.23 8.98
N ASP A 104 1.36 -6.10 9.39
CA ASP A 104 0.24 -6.55 8.57
C ASP A 104 -0.74 -5.41 8.22
N ARG A 105 -0.78 -4.35 9.04
CA ARG A 105 -1.63 -3.17 8.85
C ARG A 105 -1.06 -2.19 7.84
N VAL A 106 0.24 -2.24 7.52
CA VAL A 106 0.89 -1.31 6.57
C VAL A 106 0.26 -1.39 5.17
N GLN A 107 -0.20 -2.57 4.74
CA GLN A 107 -0.93 -2.72 3.47
C GLN A 107 -2.28 -1.99 3.51
N ARG A 108 -3.08 -2.17 4.58
CA ARG A 108 -4.37 -1.50 4.77
C ARG A 108 -4.21 0.02 4.91
N MET A 109 -3.14 0.46 5.57
CA MET A 109 -2.83 1.88 5.72
C MET A 109 -2.51 2.55 4.39
N LEU A 110 -1.81 1.87 3.48
CA LEU A 110 -1.56 2.36 2.12
C LEU A 110 -2.87 2.51 1.33
N GLU A 111 -3.75 1.51 1.36
CA GLU A 111 -5.06 1.55 0.68
C GLU A 111 -5.91 2.74 1.16
N ILE A 112 -5.83 3.07 2.45
CA ILE A 112 -6.52 4.22 3.04
C ILE A 112 -5.85 5.54 2.66
N ALA A 113 -4.52 5.59 2.60
CA ALA A 113 -3.78 6.75 2.12
C ALA A 113 -4.13 7.09 0.66
N GLU A 114 -4.21 6.09 -0.21
CA GLU A 114 -4.64 6.24 -1.60
C GLU A 114 -6.10 6.70 -1.71
N LYS A 115 -7.02 6.03 -0.98
CA LYS A 115 -8.45 6.35 -0.94
C LYS A 115 -8.73 7.77 -0.46
N LEU A 116 -8.07 8.18 0.63
CA LEU A 116 -8.16 9.54 1.18
C LEU A 116 -7.20 10.51 0.48
N LYS A 117 -6.49 10.09 -0.58
CA LYS A 117 -5.56 10.91 -1.38
C LYS A 117 -4.59 11.72 -0.52
N CYS A 118 -3.93 11.06 0.43
CA CYS A 118 -2.91 11.61 1.33
C CYS A 118 -1.53 11.10 0.90
N LEU A 119 -0.78 11.94 0.18
CA LEU A 119 0.48 11.56 -0.44
C LEU A 119 1.54 11.20 0.62
N ASP A 120 1.74 12.07 1.61
CA ASP A 120 2.74 11.92 2.67
C ASP A 120 2.62 10.55 3.40
N LEU A 121 1.40 10.10 3.67
CA LEU A 121 1.16 8.79 4.28
C LEU A 121 1.45 7.64 3.31
N SER A 122 1.03 7.77 2.03
CA SER A 122 1.31 6.75 1.02
C SER A 122 2.81 6.57 0.78
N GLU A 123 3.57 7.67 0.69
CA GLU A 123 5.03 7.65 0.56
C GLU A 123 5.69 7.02 1.78
N THR A 124 5.22 7.36 2.99
CA THR A 124 5.69 6.73 4.24
C THR A 124 5.48 5.21 4.22
N CYS A 125 4.30 4.74 3.80
CA CYS A 125 4.00 3.31 3.67
C CYS A 125 4.85 2.61 2.59
N PHE A 126 5.09 3.25 1.44
CA PHE A 126 5.97 2.70 0.39
C PHE A 126 7.42 2.60 0.85
N GLN A 127 7.93 3.63 1.52
CA GLN A 127 9.31 3.67 2.01
C GLN A 127 9.55 2.56 3.05
N LEU A 128 8.61 2.33 3.97
CA LEU A 128 8.69 1.24 4.95
C LEU A 128 8.71 -0.13 4.28
N LYS A 129 7.78 -0.40 3.35
CA LYS A 129 7.76 -1.67 2.59
C LYS A 129 9.05 -1.92 1.82
N LYS A 130 9.63 -0.86 1.24
CA LYS A 130 10.92 -0.95 0.55
C LYS A 130 12.05 -1.34 1.51
N GLN A 131 12.14 -0.69 2.68
CA GLN A 131 13.15 -1.02 3.70
C GLN A 131 13.03 -2.45 4.20
N MET A 132 11.79 -2.95 4.41
CA MET A 132 11.56 -4.35 4.79
C MET A 132 12.06 -5.34 3.72
N LEU A 133 11.75 -5.06 2.45
CA LEU A 133 12.18 -5.90 1.33
C LEU A 133 13.71 -5.87 1.12
N GLU A 134 14.35 -4.71 1.30
CA GLU A 134 15.81 -4.58 1.31
C GLU A 134 16.44 -5.40 2.45
N SER A 135 15.88 -5.38 3.66
CA SER A 135 16.35 -6.19 4.79
C SER A 135 16.25 -7.70 4.50
N VAL A 136 15.12 -8.18 3.99
CA VAL A 136 14.94 -9.60 3.64
C VAL A 136 15.91 -10.05 2.54
N LEU A 137 16.20 -9.20 1.54
CA LEU A 137 17.19 -9.50 0.50
C LEU A 137 18.61 -9.60 1.07
N LEU A 138 19.00 -8.71 1.99
CA LEU A 138 20.31 -8.75 2.65
C LEU A 138 20.48 -10.00 3.52
N GLU A 139 19.42 -10.41 4.23
CA GLU A 139 19.42 -11.66 5.00
C GLU A 139 19.64 -12.88 4.08
N LEU A 140 18.89 -12.99 2.98
CA LEU A 140 19.03 -14.06 2.00
C LEU A 140 20.41 -14.10 1.32
N GLN A 141 21.04 -12.95 1.09
CA GLN A 141 22.40 -12.88 0.57
C GLN A 141 23.41 -13.43 1.60
N ASN A 142 23.32 -13.02 2.87
CA ASN A 142 24.18 -13.54 3.94
C ASN A 142 24.04 -15.06 4.15
N PHE A 143 22.81 -15.61 4.03
CA PHE A 143 22.58 -17.05 4.06
C PHE A 143 23.24 -17.78 2.88
N SER A 144 23.33 -17.14 1.70
CA SER A 144 23.98 -17.73 0.53
C SER A 144 25.51 -17.74 0.66
N GLU A 145 26.11 -16.68 1.18
CA GLU A 145 27.56 -16.55 1.37
C GLU A 145 28.11 -17.47 2.48
N SER A 146 27.33 -17.67 3.55
CA SER A 146 27.67 -18.61 4.63
C SER A 146 27.61 -20.09 4.21
N GLN A 147 26.70 -20.48 3.30
CA GLN A 147 26.65 -21.83 2.74
C GLN A 147 27.82 -22.11 1.75
N ASN A 148 28.32 -21.07 1.06
CA ASN A 148 29.41 -21.22 0.08
C ASN A 148 30.82 -21.28 0.72
N SER A 149 30.93 -21.23 2.06
CA SER A 149 32.22 -21.25 2.77
C SER A 149 32.52 -22.58 3.49
N GLU A 150 31.62 -23.57 3.44
CA GLU A 150 31.82 -24.89 4.06
C GLU A 150 32.22 -26.01 3.07
N GLU A 151 32.10 -25.82 1.75
CA GLU A 151 32.47 -26.84 0.74
C GLU A 151 33.92 -26.79 0.23
N GLU A 152 34.70 -25.73 0.49
CA GLU A 152 36.15 -25.67 0.15
C GLU A 152 37.08 -25.99 1.35
N SER A 153 36.82 -27.10 2.05
CA SER A 153 37.80 -27.62 3.03
C SER A 153 37.85 -29.14 3.18
N SER A 154 37.95 -29.88 2.07
CA SER A 154 38.69 -31.15 2.12
C SER A 154 39.30 -31.60 0.78
N THR A 155 40.60 -31.89 0.84
CA THR A 155 41.34 -32.80 -0.06
C THR A 155 41.71 -32.34 -1.48
N GLN A 156 42.94 -31.83 -1.62
CA GLN A 156 43.85 -32.19 -2.72
C GLN A 156 45.18 -32.63 -2.09
N PRO A 157 45.78 -33.73 -2.57
CA PRO A 157 47.05 -33.53 -3.27
C PRO A 157 47.24 -34.41 -4.52
N SER A 158 47.55 -33.72 -5.63
CA SER A 158 48.64 -34.04 -6.57
C SER A 158 48.89 -35.50 -6.98
N ILE A 159 48.38 -35.91 -8.16
CA ILE A 159 49.14 -36.77 -9.08
C ILE A 159 48.99 -36.26 -10.51
N LEU A 160 50.12 -36.05 -11.20
CA LEU A 160 50.19 -35.75 -12.63
C LEU A 160 50.96 -36.90 -13.30
N LEU A 161 50.33 -37.61 -14.24
CA LEU A 161 51.06 -38.33 -15.29
C LEU A 161 50.22 -38.45 -16.56
N GLU A 162 50.77 -38.02 -17.68
CA GLU A 162 50.16 -38.13 -19.01
C GLU A 162 50.15 -39.58 -19.52
N SER A 163 49.16 -39.91 -20.37
CA SER A 163 49.44 -40.69 -21.56
C SER A 163 48.48 -40.34 -22.70
N LYS A 164 49.02 -40.39 -23.92
CA LYS A 164 48.49 -39.78 -25.15
C LYS A 164 48.00 -40.86 -26.11
N ALA A 165 46.80 -40.72 -26.66
CA ALA A 165 46.42 -41.30 -27.94
C ALA A 165 45.33 -40.47 -28.62
N ALA A 166 45.44 -40.29 -29.93
CA ALA A 166 44.47 -39.56 -30.74
C ALA A 166 43.74 -40.51 -31.69
N ALA A 167 42.48 -40.22 -32.02
CA ALA A 167 41.87 -40.58 -33.29
C ALA A 167 40.70 -39.65 -33.61
N VAL A 168 40.56 -39.33 -34.90
CA VAL A 168 39.49 -38.52 -35.48
C VAL A 168 38.71 -39.43 -36.43
N ALA A 169 37.38 -39.37 -36.44
CA ALA A 169 36.53 -39.86 -37.53
C ALA A 169 35.13 -39.24 -37.46
N GLU A 170 34.52 -39.01 -38.63
CA GLU A 170 33.20 -38.39 -38.78
C GLU A 170 32.06 -39.41 -38.92
N ALA A 171 30.83 -38.89 -38.80
CA ALA A 171 29.59 -39.24 -39.52
C ALA A 171 29.27 -40.71 -39.91
N ASP A 172 28.05 -41.16 -39.55
CA ASP A 172 27.00 -41.41 -40.57
C ASP A 172 25.58 -41.29 -39.95
N GLN A 173 24.54 -41.33 -40.79
CA GLN A 173 23.14 -41.03 -40.48
C GLN A 173 22.19 -42.26 -40.64
N ALA A 174 20.89 -42.06 -40.37
CA ALA A 174 19.78 -43.02 -40.34
C ALA A 174 19.65 -43.83 -39.02
N ASP A 175 18.47 -44.26 -38.57
CA ASP A 175 17.17 -44.34 -39.27
C ASP A 175 15.98 -44.11 -38.29
N CYS A 176 14.81 -43.73 -38.81
CA CYS A 176 13.55 -43.58 -38.06
C CYS A 176 12.49 -44.53 -38.62
N PRO A 177 11.65 -45.16 -37.77
CA PRO A 177 10.24 -45.25 -38.18
C PRO A 177 9.17 -45.11 -37.06
N LEU A 178 8.24 -44.18 -37.35
CA LEU A 178 6.78 -44.36 -37.38
C LEU A 178 5.93 -44.57 -36.10
N ASP A 179 5.12 -43.55 -35.84
CA ASP A 179 3.81 -43.47 -35.13
C ASP A 179 2.68 -44.32 -35.78
N PRO A 180 1.42 -44.32 -35.24
CA PRO A 180 0.96 -44.31 -33.84
C PRO A 180 0.06 -45.56 -33.61
N PRO A 181 -1.31 -45.59 -33.59
CA PRO A 181 -2.41 -44.63 -33.28
C PRO A 181 -2.95 -44.83 -31.83
N ASP A 182 -4.04 -44.26 -31.30
CA ASP A 182 -5.12 -43.41 -31.84
C ASP A 182 -5.71 -42.45 -30.74
N SER A 183 -7.02 -42.19 -30.78
CA SER A 183 -7.86 -41.24 -30.04
C SER A 183 -9.26 -41.91 -29.81
N PRO A 184 -10.44 -41.28 -29.52
CA PRO A 184 -10.79 -39.83 -29.46
C PRO A 184 -11.83 -39.40 -28.37
N THR A 185 -12.22 -38.10 -28.44
CA THR A 185 -13.53 -37.50 -28.02
C THR A 185 -13.90 -37.42 -26.52
N ASP A 186 -14.65 -36.43 -26.02
CA ASP A 186 -15.51 -35.46 -26.73
C ASP A 186 -15.64 -34.05 -26.06
N ARG A 187 -16.12 -33.09 -26.84
CA ARG A 187 -16.71 -31.78 -26.44
C ARG A 187 -18.18 -31.78 -26.96
N PRO A 188 -19.00 -30.69 -27.03
CA PRO A 188 -18.89 -29.30 -26.56
C PRO A 188 -20.16 -28.77 -25.83
N SER A 189 -20.26 -27.44 -25.69
CA SER A 189 -21.51 -26.64 -25.87
C SER A 189 -22.44 -26.46 -24.64
N ASN A 190 -23.15 -25.33 -24.38
CA ASN A 190 -23.05 -23.89 -24.70
C ASN A 190 -24.22 -23.13 -23.98
N ARG A 191 -24.21 -21.78 -24.00
CA ARG A 191 -25.40 -20.90 -24.20
C ARG A 191 -26.26 -20.36 -23.02
N VAL A 192 -26.05 -19.06 -22.71
CA VAL A 192 -27.05 -17.95 -22.61
C VAL A 192 -28.11 -17.87 -21.47
N SER A 193 -28.22 -16.65 -20.88
CA SER A 193 -29.23 -16.14 -19.91
C SER A 193 -30.65 -15.93 -20.52
N PRO A 194 -31.71 -15.61 -19.73
CA PRO A 194 -32.09 -14.18 -19.59
C PRO A 194 -32.89 -13.74 -18.31
N GLU A 195 -32.91 -12.41 -18.13
CA GLU A 195 -34.01 -11.53 -17.61
C GLU A 195 -34.60 -11.55 -16.18
N MET A 196 -35.02 -10.32 -15.79
CA MET A 196 -35.76 -9.89 -14.59
C MET A 196 -37.29 -10.02 -14.79
N PRO A 197 -38.11 -9.85 -13.73
CA PRO A 197 -38.92 -8.62 -13.69
C PRO A 197 -39.09 -7.98 -12.29
N ALA A 198 -39.64 -6.76 -12.27
CA ALA A 198 -39.90 -5.97 -11.06
C ALA A 198 -41.37 -6.06 -10.58
N THR A 199 -41.61 -5.75 -9.29
CA THR A 199 -42.93 -5.34 -8.78
C THR A 199 -42.81 -4.33 -7.63
N LYS A 200 -43.82 -3.46 -7.52
CA LYS A 200 -43.97 -2.44 -6.46
C LYS A 200 -44.97 -2.91 -5.41
N LEU A 201 -44.88 -2.39 -4.17
CA LEU A 201 -46.06 -2.17 -3.33
C LEU A 201 -45.95 -0.83 -2.58
N LYS A 202 -47.10 -0.30 -2.16
CA LYS A 202 -47.36 1.03 -1.57
C LYS A 202 -47.86 0.90 -0.12
N GLU A 203 -47.93 2.05 0.57
CA GLU A 203 -48.81 2.33 1.74
C GLU A 203 -48.44 1.59 3.06
N LYS A 204 -48.73 2.09 4.27
CA LYS A 204 -49.20 3.41 4.76
C LYS A 204 -49.30 3.37 6.29
N THR A 205 -48.83 4.41 6.98
CA THR A 205 -49.45 5.08 8.15
C THR A 205 -48.62 6.32 8.44
#